data_AF-A0A529T8L5-F1
#
_entry.id   AF-A0A529T8L5-F1
#
_cell.length_a   1.000
_cell.length_b   1.000
_cell.length_c   1.000
_cell.angle_alpha   90.00
_cell.angle_beta   90.00
_cell.angle_gamma   90.00
#
_symmetry.space_group_name_H-M   'P 1'
#
loop_
_entity.id
_entity.type
_entity.pdbx_description
1 polymer ?
#
loop_
_entity_poly.entity_id
_entity_poly.type
_entity_poly.pdbx_seq_one_letter_code
_entity_poly.pdbx_strand_id
1 'polypeptide(L)' 'MTAVIGKTQWTTSLFPDKTTGSLLLPVNASVRQRERLKAGDTPTLTIEFHL' A
#
# COMPACT_ATOMS: atom_id res chain seq x y z
N MET A 1 4.41 -6.90 -8.54
CA MET A 1 4.52 -5.45 -8.29
C MET A 1 5.03 -5.23 -6.88
N THR A 2 5.75 -4.14 -6.65
CA THR A 2 6.25 -3.74 -5.34
C THR A 2 5.64 -2.40 -4.93
N ALA A 3 5.42 -2.24 -3.63
CA ALA A 3 4.94 -1.00 -3.03
C ALA A 3 5.96 -0.52 -1.99
N VAL A 4 6.06 0.80 -1.87
CA VAL A 4 6.95 1.47 -0.91
C VAL A 4 6.18 2.57 -0.18
N ILE A 5 6.30 2.56 1.15
CA ILE A 5 5.94 3.67 2.02
C ILE A 5 7.15 3.93 2.92
N GLY A 6 7.63 5.18 2.95
CA GLY A 6 8.78 5.56 3.76
C GLY A 6 10.01 4.70 3.43
N LYS A 7 10.46 3.88 4.38
CA LYS A 7 11.62 3.00 4.21
C LYS A 7 11.25 1.53 4.01
N THR A 8 9.96 1.21 4.03
CA THR A 8 9.49 -0.15 3.96
C THR A 8 8.98 -0.46 2.56
N GLN A 9 9.61 -1.44 1.91
CA GLN A 9 9.19 -2.01 0.65
C GLN A 9 8.57 -3.40 0.86
N TRP A 10 7.51 -3.72 0.12
CA TRP A 10 6.90 -5.04 0.13
C TRP A 10 6.30 -5.42 -1.22
N THR A 11 6.19 -6.72 -1.47
CA THR A 11 5.42 -7.24 -2.60
C THR A 11 3.95 -7.16 -2.27
N THR A 12 3.14 -6.64 -3.19
CA THR A 12 1.69 -6.49 -3.00
C THR A 12 0.93 -6.80 -4.28
N SER A 13 -0.39 -6.79 -4.18
CA SER A 13 -1.34 -6.87 -5.29
C SER A 13 -2.39 -5.77 -5.14
N LEU A 14 -2.92 -5.27 -6.25
CA LEU A 14 -4.04 -4.34 -6.29
C LEU A 14 -5.33 -5.10 -6.57
N PHE A 15 -6.39 -4.78 -5.83
CA PHE A 15 -7.68 -5.44 -5.96
C PHE A 15 -8.74 -4.43 -6.42
N PRO A 16 -9.55 -4.74 -7.44
CA PRO A 16 -10.61 -3.84 -7.86
C PRO A 16 -11.73 -3.77 -6.82
N ASP A 17 -12.13 -2.57 -6.44
CA ASP A 17 -13.36 -2.30 -5.70
C ASP A 17 -14.44 -1.81 -6.67
N LYS A 18 -15.43 -2.69 -6.91
CA LYS A 18 -16.53 -2.43 -7.85
C LYS A 18 -17.52 -1.40 -7.32
N THR A 19 -17.59 -1.19 -6.01
CA THR A 19 -18.54 -0.26 -5.41
C THR A 19 -18.08 1.18 -5.57
N THR A 20 -16.77 1.42 -5.45
CA THR A 20 -16.18 2.77 -5.58
C THR A 20 -15.52 3.03 -6.94
N GLY A 21 -15.33 1.99 -7.76
CA GLY A 21 -14.59 2.09 -9.02
C GLY A 21 -13.09 2.29 -8.83
N SER A 22 -12.57 1.98 -7.63
CA SER A 22 -11.17 2.21 -7.25
C SER A 22 -10.37 0.91 -7.13
N LEU A 23 -9.09 1.05 -6.79
CA LEU A 23 -8.21 -0.08 -6.47
C LEU A 23 -7.89 -0.05 -4.98
N LEU A 24 -8.10 -1.19 -4.31
CA LEU A 24 -7.68 -1.42 -2.95
C LEU A 24 -6.26 -1.97 -2.93
N LEU A 25 -5.41 -1.32 -2.15
CA LEU A 25 -4.07 -1.80 -1.84
C LEU A 25 -4.02 -2.19 -0.35
N PRO A 26 -3.80 -3.47 -0.02
CA PRO A 26 -3.62 -3.88 1.36
C PRO A 26 -2.25 -3.43 1.88
N VAL A 27 -2.26 -2.84 3.09
CA VAL A 27 -1.03 -2.50 3.82
C VAL A 27 -0.81 -3.51 4.94
N ASN A 28 0.23 -4.33 4.79
CA ASN A 28 0.57 -5.38 5.75
C ASN A 28 0.72 -4.82 7.17
N ALA A 29 0.36 -5.60 8.19
CA ALA A 29 0.48 -5.18 9.58
C ALA A 29 1.91 -4.76 9.95
N SER A 30 2.91 -5.48 9.46
CA SER A 30 4.33 -5.18 9.68
C SER A 30 4.78 -3.87 9.03
N VAL A 31 4.19 -3.49 7.89
CA VAL A 31 4.43 -2.19 7.23
C VAL A 31 3.83 -1.08 8.07
N ARG A 32 2.57 -1.23 8.49
CA ARG A 32 1.88 -0.26 9.36
C ARG A 32 2.67 -0.01 10.65
N GLN A 33 3.18 -1.07 11.28
CA GLN A 33 3.97 -0.95 12.51
C GLN A 33 5.31 -0.24 12.27
N ARG A 34 6.06 -0.59 11.23
CA ARG A 34 7.38 0.01 10.93
C ARG A 34 7.29 1.49 10.58
N GLU A 35 6.29 1.85 9.78
CA GLU A 35 6.07 3.23 9.33
C GLU A 35 5.12 4.01 10.27
N ARG A 36 4.69 3.39 11.38
CA ARG A 36 3.82 3.97 12.42
C ARG A 36 2.50 4.53 11.89
N LEU A 37 1.92 3.85 10.91
CA LEU A 37 0.68 4.23 10.26
C LEU A 37 -0.53 3.91 11.15
N LYS A 38 -1.45 4.87 11.23
CA LYS A 38 -2.75 4.78 11.91
C LYS A 38 -3.87 5.26 10.97
N ALA A 39 -5.11 4.97 11.35
CA ALA A 39 -6.26 5.41 10.58
C ALA A 39 -6.28 6.95 10.48
N GLY A 40 -6.52 7.47 9.27
CA GLY A 40 -6.51 8.90 8.98
C GLY A 40 -5.17 9.46 8.48
N ASP A 41 -4.08 8.69 8.57
CA ASP A 41 -2.80 9.12 8.01
C ASP A 41 -2.82 9.10 6.46
N THR A 42 -2.04 10.00 5.86
CA THR A 42 -1.91 10.16 4.41
C THR A 42 -0.44 9.98 3.97
N PRO A 43 0.11 8.75 4.03
CA PRO A 43 1.49 8.50 3.61
C PRO A 43 1.65 8.64 2.09
N THR A 44 2.86 8.98 1.65
CA THR A 44 3.24 8.84 0.23
C THR A 44 3.46 7.37 -0.08
N LEU A 45 2.78 6.88 -1.12
CA LEU A 45 2.88 5.52 -1.62
C LEU A 45 3.48 5.54 -3.02
N THR A 46 4.52 4.75 -3.23
CA THR A 46 5.09 4.48 -4.57
C THR A 46 4.76 3.06 -4.98
N ILE A 47 4.34 2.89 -6.23
CA ILE A 47 4.06 1.59 -6.86
C ILE A 47 5.05 1.39 -7.99
N GLU A 48 5.68 0.23 -8.03
CA GLU A 48 6.54 -0.19 -9.13
C GLU A 48 5.99 -1.44 -9.81
N PHE A 49 5.86 -1.35 -11.12
CA PHE A 49 5.45 -2.46 -11.98
C PHE A 49 6.71 -3.12 -12.55
N HIS A 50 6.78 -4.44 -12.42
CA HIS A 50 7.76 -5.25 -13.14
C HIS A 50 7.02 -5.86 -14.32
N LEU A 51 7.54 -5.63 -15.54
CA LEU A 51 7.07 -6.23 -16.79
C LEU A 51 7.72 -7.59 -17.00
#